data_AF-A0A926UQD4-F1
#
_entry.id   AF-A0A926UQD4-F1
#
_cell.length_a   1.000
_cell.length_b   1.000
_cell.length_c   1.000
_cell.angle_alpha   90.00
_cell.angle_beta   90.00
_cell.angle_gamma   90.00
#
_symmetry.space_group_name_H-M   'P 1'
#
loop_
_entity.id
_entity.type
_entity.pdbx_description
1 polymer ?
#
loop_
_entity_poly.entity_id
_entity_poly.type
_entity_poly.pdbx_seq_one_letter_code
_entity_poly.pdbx_strand_id
1 'polypeptide(L)' 'MTQPKPNFKRGDIVLVLFPNSDLTTAKTRPAIIVQSDNLQTGLPLLIDLVVHEK' A
#
# COMPACT_ATOMS: atom_id res chain seq x y z
N MET A 1 21.31 -0.16 9.15
CA MET A 1 21.02 0.39 7.80
C MET A 1 19.52 0.56 7.71
N THR A 2 19.02 1.78 7.86
CA THR A 2 17.58 2.06 7.70
C THR A 2 17.29 2.14 6.21
N GLN A 3 16.39 1.28 5.74
CA GLN A 3 15.96 1.29 4.34
C GLN A 3 15.31 2.65 4.06
N PRO A 4 15.72 3.40 3.01
CA PRO A 4 15.10 4.67 2.68
C PRO A 4 13.61 4.43 2.45
N LYS A 5 12.77 5.08 3.27
CA LYS A 5 11.32 5.01 3.15
C LYS A 5 10.97 5.62 1.78
N PRO A 6 10.38 4.85 0.85
CA PRO A 6 10.01 5.41 -0.45
C PRO A 6 9.04 6.57 -0.23
N ASN A 7 9.27 7.68 -0.95
CA ASN A 7 8.37 8.82 -0.90
C ASN A 7 7.21 8.58 -1.87
N PHE A 8 6.11 8.02 -1.36
CA PHE A 8 4.90 7.74 -2.13
C PHE A 8 3.98 8.96 -2.14
N LYS A 9 3.50 9.35 -3.32
CA LYS A 9 2.54 10.43 -3.52
C LYS A 9 1.16 9.87 -3.86
N ARG A 10 0.12 10.64 -3.55
CA ARG A 10 -1.25 10.33 -3.96
C ARG A 10 -1.32 10.10 -5.47
N GLY A 11 -1.90 8.99 -5.87
CA GLY A 11 -2.03 8.57 -7.27
C GLY A 11 -0.90 7.68 -7.76
N ASP A 12 0.18 7.50 -7.00
CA ASP A 12 1.23 6.54 -7.34
C ASP A 12 0.67 5.11 -7.32
N ILE A 13 1.10 4.29 -8.28
CA ILE A 13 0.84 2.86 -8.31
C ILE A 13 2.07 2.15 -7.73
N VAL A 14 1.84 1.35 -6.71
CA VAL A 14 2.87 0.57 -6.02
C VAL A 14 2.55 -0.91 -6.09
N LEU A 15 3.57 -1.75 -5.93
CA LEU A 15 3.40 -3.19 -5.81
C LEU A 15 3.47 -3.58 -4.33
N VAL A 16 2.41 -4.22 -3.84
CA VAL A 16 2.31 -4.68 -2.45
C VAL A 16 2.12 -6.18 -2.39
N LEU A 17 2.75 -6.84 -1.42
CA LEU A 17 2.50 -8.24 -1.15
C LEU A 17 1.15 -8.36 -0.45
N PHE A 18 0.15 -8.94 -1.12
CA PHE A 18 -1.20 -9.10 -0.60
C PHE A 18 -1.49 -10.57 -0.29
N PRO A 19 -1.91 -10.90 0.95
CA PRO A 19 -2.20 -12.29 1.32
C PRO A 19 -3.41 -12.81 0.55
N ASN A 20 -3.36 -14.08 0.17
CA ASN A 20 -4.54 -14.80 -0.30
C ASN A 20 -5.42 -15.16 0.90
N SER A 21 -6.68 -15.53 0.64
CA SER A 21 -7.66 -15.84 1.70
C SER A 21 -7.27 -17.03 2.58
N ASP A 22 -6.33 -17.87 2.13
CA ASP A 22 -5.77 -18.97 2.91
C ASP A 22 -4.80 -18.51 4.02
N LEU A 23 -4.48 -17.21 4.07
CA LEU A 23 -3.54 -16.55 5.00
C LEU A 23 -2.13 -17.16 5.05
N THR A 24 -1.81 -18.06 4.13
CA THR A 24 -0.55 -18.82 4.09
C THR A 24 0.23 -18.51 2.82
N THR A 25 -0.47 -18.12 1.76
CA THR A 25 0.13 -17.71 0.49
C THR A 25 -0.14 -16.23 0.23
N ALA A 26 0.72 -15.60 -0.56
CA ALA A 26 0.57 -14.19 -0.93
C ALA A 26 1.01 -13.96 -2.38
N LYS A 27 0.47 -12.92 -3.00
CA LYS A 27 0.86 -12.49 -4.34
C LYS A 27 1.08 -10.98 -4.34
N THR A 28 2.05 -10.54 -5.13
CA THR A 28 2.26 -9.12 -5.37
C THR A 28 1.11 -8.58 -6.21
N ARG A 29 0.47 -7.49 -5.78
CA ARG A 29 -0.65 -6.86 -6.46
C ARG A 29 -0.41 -5.36 -6.60
N PRO A 30 -0.87 -4.74 -7.70
CA PRO A 30 -0.86 -3.28 -7.81
C PRO A 30 -1.84 -2.68 -6.79
N ALA A 31 -1.36 -1.67 -6.09
CA ALA A 31 -2.16 -0.81 -5.21
C ALA A 31 -1.96 0.65 -5.59
N ILE A 32 -2.97 1.47 -5.37
CA ILE A 32 -2.90 2.92 -5.58
C ILE A 32 -2.86 3.64 -4.23
N ILE A 33 -1.97 4.61 -4.12
CA ILE A 33 -1.83 5.46 -2.94
C ILE A 33 -2.96 6.49 -2.96
N VAL A 34 -3.88 6.41 -2.00
CA VAL A 34 -5.03 7.34 -1.92
C VAL A 34 -4.93 8.35 -0.77
N GLN A 35 -3.92 8.21 0.11
CA GLN A 35 -3.74 9.11 1.25
C GLN A 35 -3.45 10.55 0.76
N SER A 36 -4.09 11.54 1.38
CA SER A 36 -3.72 12.95 1.25
C SER A 36 -2.68 13.34 2.31
N ASP A 37 -1.80 14.28 1.96
CA ASP A 37 -0.89 14.87 2.93
C ASP A 37 -1.68 15.47 4.11
N ASN A 38 -1.19 15.29 5.34
CA ASN A 38 -1.69 15.92 6.56
C ASN A 38 -3.07 15.44 7.08
N LEU A 39 -3.46 14.18 6.83
CA LEU A 39 -4.57 13.55 7.57
C LEU A 39 -4.14 13.35 9.04
N GLN A 40 -4.67 14.18 9.94
CA GLN A 40 -4.47 14.07 11.40
C GLN A 40 -5.15 12.82 11.98
N THR A 41 -4.70 11.63 11.58
CA THR A 41 -5.23 10.35 12.07
C THR A 41 -4.48 9.86 13.29
N GLY A 42 -3.36 10.50 13.66
CA GLY A 42 -2.45 10.01 14.70
C GLY A 42 -1.77 8.68 14.33
N LEU A 43 -1.97 8.20 13.09
CA LEU A 43 -1.45 6.96 12.55
C LEU A 43 -0.59 7.28 11.32
N PRO A 44 0.53 6.56 11.10
CA PRO A 44 1.25 6.61 9.84
C PRO A 44 0.44 5.85 8.77
N LEU A 45 -0.72 6.38 8.36
CA LEU A 45 -1.76 5.62 7.68
C LEU A 45 -1.59 5.58 6.15
N LEU A 46 -0.61 4.83 5.64
CA LEU A 46 -0.62 4.44 4.23
C LEU A 46 -1.87 3.58 3.96
N ILE A 47 -2.90 4.18 3.36
CA ILE A 47 -4.07 3.46 2.84
C ILE A 47 -3.73 3.02 1.41
N ASP A 48 -3.44 1.74 1.26
CA ASP A 48 -3.30 1.09 -0.04
C ASP A 48 -4.67 0.58 -0.50
N LEU A 49 -5.15 1.04 -1.66
CA LEU A 49 -6.30 0.43 -2.33
C LEU A 49 -5.79 -0.61 -3.33
N VAL A 50 -6.03 -1.89 -3.05
CA VAL A 50 -5.64 -3.00 -3.94
C VAL A 50 -6.66 -3.17 -5.05
N VAL A 51 -6.23 -3.03 -6.31
CA VAL A 51 -7.06 -3.35 -7.47
C VAL A 51 -6.92 -4.85 -7.75
N HIS A 52 -8.00 -5.60 -7.61
CA HIS A 52 -8.05 -7.02 -7.98
C HIS A 52 -8.45 -7.16 -9.44
N GLU A 53 -7.52 -7.58 -10.29
CA GLU A 53 -7.84 -8.16 -11.60
C GLU A 53 -8.20 -9.65 -11.40
N LYS A 54 -9.25 -10.10 -12.11
CA LYS A 54 -9.97 -11.37 -11.94
C LYS A 54 -9.12 -12.61 -12.22
#